data_AF-A0A7K8ACQ4-F1
#
_entry.id   AF-A0A7K8ACQ4-F1
#
_cell.length_a   1.000
_cell.length_b   1.000
_cell.length_c   1.000
_cell.angle_alpha   90.00
_cell.angle_beta   90.00
_cell.angle_gamma   90.00
#
_symmetry.space_group_name_H-M   'P 1'
#
loop_
_entity.id
_entity.type
_entity.pdbx_description
1 polymer ?
#
loop_
_entity_poly.entity_id
_entity_poly.type
_entity_poly.pdbx_seq_one_letter_code
_entity_poly.pdbx_strand_id
1 'polypeptide(L)'
;MAPSSKAERGGPGGKRGAAGGTGPGAAPRGRREHLVRQLDRVRISGQLSPRLFRKLPPRVCVTLKSIVDEEFLWAGHIFLGFSKCGRYVLSYTNSSGADDFSFYLYHLYWWEFNVHSKLRLVRQVRLFQDEEIYSDLYLTVCEWPGDSDKVIVFGFNTRSAPGLQVNMMLMSDENHRDIYVSAVAVPPPGHCPACRRAAAPPGEAPPACLRHGFLLHTKFQVVYPFPTFQPAFQLRKDHVVLLNTSFSLVACAIAVHPAGTPGTPLAPPDPPQLPRLPGSPPGEPHPPGTSPEPGYVNYTKLRYVLESGEPPEDLEDDKISLPFVVTDLSGRSLRPLRDRATAQGQYLTVEQLTLDFEYVINEVIRNDAAWSRQFCSFSDYDIVILEVCPETNQVVINIGLLLLAFPSPDEEGQLRPRTYHTSLKVAWDLNSGTFTTVGVGDLTEVKGQTSGSVWSSYRKGCVDTVMRWLVPEGPGRGVHRMTNEALHKGCSLKVLADNERYTWIVL
;
A
#
# COMPACT_ATOMS: atom_id res chain seq x y z
N MET A 1 7.60 9.91 -5.13
CA MET A 1 8.82 10.09 -4.30
C MET A 1 8.56 11.21 -3.30
N ALA A 2 8.39 10.89 -2.02
CA ALA A 2 8.44 11.91 -0.96
C ALA A 2 9.92 12.18 -0.60
N PRO A 3 10.29 13.41 -0.22
CA PRO A 3 11.70 13.80 -0.11
C PRO A 3 12.37 13.13 1.08
N SER A 4 13.44 12.41 0.78
CA SER A 4 14.40 11.84 1.73
C SER A 4 14.99 12.96 2.60
N SER A 5 15.00 12.73 3.91
CA SER A 5 15.64 13.59 4.90
C SER A 5 17.12 13.82 4.55
N LYS A 6 17.49 15.09 4.35
CA LYS A 6 18.88 15.53 4.14
C LYS A 6 19.79 14.98 5.24
N ALA A 7 20.73 14.12 4.86
CA ALA A 7 21.91 13.82 5.66
C ALA A 7 22.94 14.94 5.41
N GLU A 8 23.26 15.72 6.44
CA GLU A 8 24.38 16.65 6.42
C GLU A 8 25.70 15.87 6.29
N ARG A 9 26.40 16.01 5.16
CA ARG A 9 27.80 15.62 5.01
C ARG A 9 28.69 16.76 5.49
N GLY A 10 29.36 16.57 6.61
CA GLY A 10 30.51 17.37 7.02
C GLY A 10 31.79 16.80 6.43
N GLY A 11 32.58 17.64 5.76
CA GLY A 11 33.95 17.37 5.28
C GLY A 11 34.82 18.62 5.47
N PRO A 12 36.16 18.48 5.54
CA PRO A 12 36.97 19.19 6.53
C PRO A 12 37.75 20.42 6.00
N GLY A 13 38.09 21.32 6.93
CA GLY A 13 39.37 22.03 6.94
C GLY A 13 39.45 23.40 6.26
N GLY A 14 39.55 24.46 7.06
CA GLY A 14 39.99 25.79 6.60
C GLY A 14 40.04 26.83 7.72
N LYS A 15 41.17 26.88 8.46
CA LYS A 15 41.47 27.99 9.38
C LYS A 15 41.83 29.25 8.57
N ARG A 16 41.20 30.39 8.87
CA ARG A 16 41.85 31.72 9.09
C ARG A 16 40.80 32.83 9.26
N GLY A 17 41.09 33.76 10.20
CA GLY A 17 40.66 35.15 10.12
C GLY A 17 39.51 35.56 11.03
N ALA A 18 39.85 36.09 12.22
CA ALA A 18 38.94 36.88 13.03
C ALA A 18 38.76 38.28 12.43
N ALA A 19 37.52 38.71 12.23
CA ALA A 19 37.11 40.12 12.20
C ALA A 19 35.61 40.21 12.46
N GLY A 20 35.24 40.98 13.49
CA GLY A 20 33.86 41.17 13.92
C GLY A 20 33.02 41.95 12.90
N GLY A 21 31.77 41.52 12.77
CA GLY A 21 30.74 42.20 11.99
C GLY A 21 29.37 41.69 12.43
N THR A 22 28.72 42.43 13.30
CA THR A 22 27.35 42.19 13.77
C THR A 22 26.35 42.42 12.65
N GLY A 23 25.75 41.35 12.14
CA GLY A 23 24.57 41.39 11.25
C GLY A 23 23.30 40.95 12.01
N PRO A 24 22.15 41.63 11.82
CA PRO A 24 20.94 41.37 12.57
C PRO A 24 20.15 40.17 11.99
N GLY A 25 19.51 39.38 12.85
CA GLY A 25 18.46 38.44 12.42
C GLY A 25 18.70 36.95 12.65
N ALA A 26 19.59 36.55 13.57
CA ALA A 26 19.52 35.20 14.12
C ALA A 26 18.33 35.12 15.10
N ALA A 27 17.21 34.56 14.66
CA ALA A 27 16.11 34.20 15.54
C ALA A 27 16.67 33.43 16.76
N PRO A 28 16.27 33.78 18.00
CA PRO A 28 16.85 33.16 19.17
C PRO A 28 16.59 31.66 19.10
N ARG A 29 17.66 30.86 19.13
CA ARG A 29 17.58 29.40 19.33
C ARG A 29 16.68 29.17 20.54
N GLY A 30 15.43 28.78 20.30
CA GLY A 30 14.41 28.66 21.35
C GLY A 30 14.98 27.85 22.50
N ARG A 31 15.04 28.45 23.70
CA ARG A 31 15.60 27.84 24.90
C ARG A 31 14.86 26.51 25.13
N ARG A 32 15.54 25.37 24.97
CA ARG A 32 14.93 24.06 25.24
C ARG A 32 14.49 24.04 26.70
N GLU A 33 13.20 23.82 26.91
CA GLU A 33 12.63 23.79 28.25
C GLU A 33 13.12 22.53 28.97
N HIS A 34 13.50 22.67 30.24
CA HIS A 34 13.99 21.57 31.04
C HIS A 34 12.85 20.58 31.34
N LEU A 35 13.11 19.26 31.28
CA LEU A 35 12.10 18.21 31.48
C LEU A 35 11.29 18.43 32.77
N VAL A 36 11.97 18.71 33.88
CA VAL A 36 11.31 18.92 35.17
C VAL A 36 10.30 20.08 35.11
N ARG A 37 10.64 21.17 34.43
CA ARG A 37 9.72 22.31 34.27
C ARG A 37 8.51 21.95 33.40
N GLN A 38 8.70 21.12 32.38
CA GLN A 38 7.57 20.62 31.59
C GLN A 38 6.66 19.72 32.43
N LEU A 39 7.21 18.83 33.26
CA LEU A 39 6.45 17.97 34.17
C LEU A 39 5.71 18.77 35.25
N ASP A 40 6.33 19.79 35.82
CA ASP A 40 5.67 20.69 36.77
C ASP A 40 4.50 21.43 36.11
N ARG A 41 4.67 21.89 34.87
CA ARG A 41 3.56 22.48 34.09
C ARG A 41 2.42 21.49 33.91
N VAL A 42 2.70 20.24 33.56
CA VAL A 42 1.68 19.19 33.40
C VAL A 42 0.90 18.98 34.70
N ARG A 43 1.56 18.97 35.86
CA ARG A 43 0.89 18.81 37.16
C ARG A 43 -0.10 19.93 37.45
N ILE A 44 0.23 21.16 37.05
CA ILE A 44 -0.60 22.34 37.31
C ILE A 44 -1.72 22.46 36.26
N SER A 45 -1.41 22.22 34.98
CA SER A 45 -2.38 22.41 33.88
C SER A 45 -3.26 21.20 33.61
N GLY A 46 -2.86 20.00 34.06
CA GLY A 46 -3.50 18.73 33.70
C GLY A 46 -3.26 18.29 32.25
N GLN A 47 -2.48 19.04 31.45
CA GLN A 47 -2.30 18.79 30.02
C GLN A 47 -1.09 17.91 29.73
N LEU A 48 -1.27 16.59 29.71
CA LEU A 48 -0.24 15.63 29.29
C LEU A 48 -0.43 15.23 27.82
N SER A 49 0.51 15.55 26.94
CA SER A 49 0.49 15.07 25.55
C SER A 49 1.90 14.83 24.98
N PRO A 50 2.11 13.84 24.10
CA PRO A 50 3.40 13.64 23.43
C PRO A 50 3.84 14.87 22.63
N ARG A 51 2.90 15.62 22.04
CA ARG A 51 3.23 16.85 21.30
C ARG A 51 3.94 17.90 22.17
N LEU A 52 3.69 17.93 23.48
CA LEU A 52 4.37 18.83 24.43
C LEU A 52 5.87 18.49 24.58
N PHE A 53 6.20 17.20 24.55
CA PHE A 53 7.56 16.69 24.79
C PHE A 53 8.37 16.48 23.50
N ARG A 54 7.82 16.72 22.30
CA ARG A 54 8.47 16.52 20.99
C ARG A 54 9.88 17.13 20.85
N LYS A 55 10.16 18.23 21.55
CA LYS A 55 11.46 18.93 21.47
C LYS A 55 12.53 18.32 22.40
N LEU A 56 12.15 17.37 23.27
CA LEU A 56 13.06 16.69 24.15
C LEU A 56 13.80 15.55 23.43
N PRO A 57 15.02 15.19 23.88
CA PRO A 57 15.72 14.01 23.36
C PRO A 57 14.95 12.71 23.67
N PRO A 58 15.34 11.56 23.08
CA PRO A 58 14.83 10.26 23.51
C PRO A 58 15.01 10.09 25.03
N ARG A 59 14.08 9.37 25.65
CA ARG A 59 14.15 9.02 27.08
C ARG A 59 15.04 7.81 27.30
N VAL A 60 15.07 6.87 26.36
CA VAL A 60 15.89 5.67 26.40
C VAL A 60 16.52 5.41 25.04
N CYS A 61 17.81 5.06 25.06
CA CYS A 61 18.53 4.58 23.88
C CYS A 61 19.17 3.24 24.22
N VAL A 62 18.94 2.23 23.39
CA VAL A 62 19.57 0.90 23.50
C VAL A 62 20.27 0.58 22.19
N THR A 63 21.41 -0.13 22.25
CA THR A 63 22.10 -0.55 21.03
C THR A 63 21.54 -1.89 20.58
N LEU A 64 21.36 -2.10 19.27
CA LEU A 64 20.84 -3.36 18.73
C LEU A 64 21.65 -4.55 19.23
N LYS A 65 22.99 -4.44 19.20
CA LYS A 65 23.90 -5.47 19.71
C LYS A 65 23.67 -5.84 21.17
N SER A 66 23.21 -4.90 22.02
CA SER A 66 22.93 -5.21 23.42
C SER A 66 21.66 -6.05 23.60
N ILE A 67 20.68 -5.91 22.72
CA ILE A 67 19.36 -6.53 22.83
C ILE A 67 19.11 -7.68 21.84
N VAL A 68 19.98 -7.91 20.85
CA VAL A 68 19.88 -9.06 19.93
C VAL A 68 20.89 -10.13 20.32
N ASP A 69 20.53 -11.40 20.14
CA ASP A 69 21.47 -12.51 20.31
C ASP A 69 22.35 -12.65 19.06
N GLU A 70 23.62 -12.97 19.25
CA GLU A 70 24.62 -12.98 18.16
C GLU A 70 24.20 -13.90 17.00
N GLU A 71 23.56 -15.04 17.27
CA GLU A 71 23.03 -15.95 16.25
C GLU A 71 22.15 -15.24 15.20
N PHE A 72 21.25 -14.36 15.63
CA PHE A 72 20.37 -13.63 14.72
C PHE A 72 21.07 -12.48 13.98
N LEU A 73 22.16 -11.95 14.54
CA LEU A 73 22.99 -10.97 13.81
C LEU A 73 23.70 -11.64 12.63
N TRP A 74 24.17 -12.88 12.81
CA TRP A 74 24.81 -13.66 11.74
C TRP A 74 23.82 -14.24 10.73
N ALA A 75 22.55 -14.44 11.12
CA ALA A 75 21.49 -14.95 10.25
C ALA A 75 20.95 -13.92 9.23
N GLY A 76 21.55 -12.73 9.12
CA GLY A 76 21.22 -11.77 8.06
C GLY A 76 19.93 -10.99 8.28
N HIS A 77 19.51 -10.78 9.53
CA HIS A 77 18.31 -10.00 9.84
C HIS A 77 18.48 -8.51 9.51
N ILE A 78 17.50 -7.98 8.77
CA ILE A 78 17.38 -6.56 8.44
C ILE A 78 16.23 -5.98 9.25
N PHE A 79 16.56 -5.25 10.31
CA PHE A 79 15.57 -4.63 11.19
C PHE A 79 14.90 -3.42 10.52
N LEU A 80 13.58 -3.36 10.59
CA LEU A 80 12.72 -2.45 9.87
C LEU A 80 12.24 -1.26 10.73
N GLY A 81 11.78 -1.54 11.95
CA GLY A 81 11.17 -0.53 12.81
C GLY A 81 10.34 -1.12 13.94
N PHE A 82 9.78 -0.24 14.77
CA PHE A 82 8.81 -0.58 15.80
C PHE A 82 7.41 -0.68 15.18
N SER A 83 6.57 -1.59 15.69
CA SER A 83 5.13 -1.52 15.46
C SER A 83 4.54 -0.24 16.10
N LYS A 84 3.39 0.23 15.62
CA LYS A 84 2.69 1.40 16.19
C LYS A 84 2.48 1.32 17.70
N CYS A 85 2.20 0.12 18.22
CA CYS A 85 1.99 -0.11 19.65
C CYS A 85 3.29 -0.13 20.48
N GLY A 86 4.46 -0.10 19.83
CA GLY A 86 5.78 -0.07 20.46
C GLY A 86 6.20 -1.39 21.11
N ARG A 87 5.34 -2.42 21.03
CA ARG A 87 5.61 -3.73 21.63
C ARG A 87 6.54 -4.59 20.79
N TYR A 88 6.44 -4.47 19.47
CA TYR A 88 7.20 -5.31 18.55
C TYR A 88 8.22 -4.49 17.79
N VAL A 89 9.38 -5.10 17.55
CA VAL A 89 10.32 -4.67 16.51
C VAL A 89 10.22 -5.69 15.38
N LEU A 90 10.12 -5.23 14.14
CA LEU A 90 10.03 -6.09 12.98
C LEU A 90 11.38 -6.16 12.27
N SER A 91 11.70 -7.32 11.71
CA SER A 91 12.83 -7.52 10.81
C SER A 91 12.43 -8.47 9.69
N TYR A 92 13.16 -8.46 8.59
CA TYR A 92 13.07 -9.49 7.56
C TYR A 92 14.42 -10.13 7.28
N THR A 93 14.42 -11.33 6.69
CA THR A 93 15.61 -11.94 6.08
C THR A 93 15.37 -12.16 4.60
N ASN A 94 16.46 -12.21 3.85
CA ASN A 94 16.48 -12.63 2.46
C ASN A 94 17.55 -13.71 2.31
N SER A 95 17.14 -14.95 2.11
CA SER A 95 18.03 -16.11 1.97
C SER A 95 17.90 -16.70 0.57
N SER A 96 19.02 -17.06 -0.05
CA SER A 96 19.01 -17.84 -1.30
C SER A 96 18.65 -19.30 -1.02
N GLY A 97 17.83 -19.91 -1.88
CA GLY A 97 17.59 -21.35 -1.87
C GLY A 97 18.90 -22.16 -1.97
N ALA A 98 18.91 -23.38 -1.43
CA ALA A 98 20.11 -24.23 -1.37
C ALA A 98 20.49 -24.86 -2.72
N ASP A 99 19.66 -24.71 -3.75
CA ASP A 99 19.84 -25.34 -5.07
C ASP A 99 20.52 -24.41 -6.09
N ASP A 100 21.06 -25.01 -7.15
CA ASP A 100 21.81 -24.35 -8.25
C ASP A 100 21.03 -23.22 -8.98
N PHE A 101 19.72 -23.11 -8.75
CA PHE A 101 18.89 -21.99 -9.19
C PHE A 101 18.63 -21.04 -8.02
N SER A 102 19.41 -19.97 -7.92
CA SER A 102 19.31 -19.02 -6.81
C SER A 102 18.01 -18.21 -6.85
N PHE A 103 16.95 -18.71 -6.20
CA PHE A 103 15.76 -17.93 -5.86
C PHE A 103 15.84 -17.39 -4.43
N TYR A 104 15.19 -16.27 -4.19
CA TYR A 104 15.16 -15.57 -2.91
C TYR A 104 13.94 -15.95 -2.08
N LEU A 105 14.18 -16.27 -0.82
CA LEU A 105 13.16 -16.56 0.18
C LEU A 105 13.12 -15.44 1.22
N TYR A 106 11.94 -14.84 1.37
CA TYR A 106 11.72 -13.76 2.32
C TYR A 106 10.96 -14.25 3.54
N HIS A 107 11.49 -13.94 4.72
CA HIS A 107 10.81 -14.20 5.99
C HIS A 107 10.62 -12.91 6.78
N LEU A 108 9.47 -12.77 7.43
CA LEU A 108 9.15 -11.65 8.32
C LEU A 108 9.09 -12.13 9.77
N TYR A 109 9.67 -11.34 10.67
CA TYR A 109 9.82 -11.69 12.07
C TYR A 109 9.26 -10.60 12.99
N TRP A 110 8.57 -11.03 14.05
CA TRP A 110 8.14 -10.19 15.16
C TRP A 110 8.99 -10.47 16.40
N TRP A 111 9.64 -9.44 16.90
CA TRP A 111 10.44 -9.48 18.12
C TRP A 111 9.75 -8.70 19.22
N GLU A 112 9.45 -9.34 20.35
CA GLU A 112 8.96 -8.63 21.53
C GLU A 112 10.08 -7.77 22.12
N PHE A 113 9.82 -6.47 22.21
CA PHE A 113 10.75 -5.49 22.74
C PHE A 113 10.45 -5.23 24.22
N ASN A 114 11.49 -5.36 25.04
CA ASN A 114 11.42 -5.05 26.47
C ASN A 114 12.64 -4.23 26.91
N VAL A 115 12.77 -3.04 26.32
CA VAL A 115 13.77 -2.03 26.68
C VAL A 115 15.20 -2.57 26.64
N HIS A 116 15.77 -2.97 27.79
CA HIS A 116 17.16 -3.44 27.91
C HIS A 116 17.28 -4.96 27.86
N SER A 117 16.17 -5.69 27.96
CA SER A 117 16.17 -7.15 27.83
C SER A 117 16.38 -7.56 26.37
N LYS A 118 16.87 -8.79 26.17
CA LYS A 118 16.99 -9.38 24.83
C LYS A 118 15.64 -9.43 24.13
N LEU A 119 15.66 -9.20 22.81
CA LEU A 119 14.52 -9.37 21.92
C LEU A 119 14.11 -10.83 21.91
N ARG A 120 12.82 -11.07 22.13
CA ARG A 120 12.27 -12.44 22.11
C ARG A 120 11.51 -12.65 20.81
N LEU A 121 11.89 -13.66 20.03
CA LEU A 121 11.15 -14.03 18.83
C LEU A 121 9.73 -14.48 19.20
N VAL A 122 8.72 -13.85 18.61
CA VAL A 122 7.29 -14.16 18.84
C VAL A 122 6.68 -14.85 17.64
N ARG A 123 7.09 -14.47 16.43
CA ARG A 123 6.56 -15.03 15.18
C ARG A 123 7.58 -14.91 14.07
N GLN A 124 7.61 -15.96 13.25
CA GLN A 124 8.28 -16.02 11.97
C GLN A 124 7.25 -16.48 10.93
N VAL A 125 7.24 -15.84 9.76
CA VAL A 125 6.42 -16.26 8.63
C VAL A 125 7.21 -16.15 7.33
N ARG A 126 6.91 -17.03 6.37
CA ARG A 126 7.40 -16.91 4.99
C ARG A 126 6.48 -15.95 4.23
N LEU A 127 7.08 -15.01 3.51
CA LEU A 127 6.37 -14.08 2.63
C LEU A 127 6.35 -14.64 1.20
N PHE A 128 5.34 -14.24 0.43
CA PHE A 128 5.18 -14.60 -0.99
C PHE A 128 5.30 -16.12 -1.21
N GLN A 129 4.47 -16.85 -0.48
CA GLN A 129 4.44 -18.32 -0.57
C GLN A 129 4.23 -18.75 -2.02
N ASP A 130 4.92 -19.82 -2.42
CA ASP A 130 4.88 -20.42 -3.77
C ASP A 130 5.34 -19.51 -4.92
N GLU A 131 5.99 -18.38 -4.62
CA GLU A 131 6.63 -17.52 -5.63
C GLU A 131 8.13 -17.78 -5.76
N GLU A 132 8.59 -17.88 -6.99
CA GLU A 132 10.01 -17.96 -7.36
C GLU A 132 10.54 -16.55 -7.63
N ILE A 133 11.27 -15.99 -6.66
CA ILE A 133 11.76 -14.61 -6.75
C ILE A 133 13.23 -14.63 -7.19
N TYR A 134 13.51 -14.11 -8.39
CA TYR A 134 14.85 -14.15 -9.00
C TYR A 134 15.70 -12.90 -8.78
N SER A 135 15.15 -11.88 -8.12
CA SER A 135 15.85 -10.61 -7.85
C SER A 135 15.54 -10.09 -6.46
N ASP A 136 16.49 -9.35 -5.87
CA ASP A 136 16.28 -8.69 -4.59
C ASP A 136 15.10 -7.71 -4.65
N LEU A 137 14.20 -7.84 -3.68
CA LEU A 137 12.99 -7.02 -3.57
C LEU A 137 13.22 -5.84 -2.63
N TYR A 138 12.77 -4.67 -3.06
CA TYR A 138 12.55 -3.53 -2.18
C TYR A 138 11.32 -3.81 -1.33
N LEU A 139 11.56 -4.20 -0.07
CA LEU A 139 10.50 -4.51 0.88
C LEU A 139 10.09 -3.29 1.72
N THR A 140 8.79 -3.10 1.85
CA THR A 140 8.18 -2.13 2.76
C THR A 140 7.06 -2.80 3.54
N VAL A 141 7.11 -2.74 4.86
CA VAL A 141 6.04 -3.22 5.76
C VAL A 141 5.23 -2.04 6.23
N CYS A 142 3.90 -2.13 6.16
CA CYS A 142 2.99 -1.08 6.58
C CYS A 142 1.95 -1.59 7.59
N GLU A 143 1.56 -0.70 8.51
CA GLU A 143 0.42 -0.88 9.40
C GLU A 143 -0.67 0.15 9.05
N TRP A 144 -1.91 -0.31 9.02
CA TRP A 144 -3.09 0.53 8.78
C TRP A 144 -3.29 1.58 9.88
N PRO A 145 -4.05 2.66 9.61
CA PRO A 145 -4.41 3.70 10.58
C PRO A 145 -4.90 3.18 11.94
N GLY A 146 -6.02 2.47 11.95
CA GLY A 146 -6.70 1.97 13.15
C GLY A 146 -6.67 0.45 13.31
N ASP A 147 -6.38 -0.30 12.24
CA ASP A 147 -6.31 -1.76 12.30
C ASP A 147 -4.91 -2.27 12.68
N SER A 148 -4.83 -2.95 13.83
CA SER A 148 -3.61 -3.57 14.36
C SER A 148 -3.60 -5.10 14.26
N ASP A 149 -4.62 -5.72 13.67
CA ASP A 149 -4.75 -7.18 13.59
C ASP A 149 -3.91 -7.79 12.46
N LYS A 150 -3.50 -6.97 11.49
CA LYS A 150 -2.69 -7.40 10.35
C LYS A 150 -1.73 -6.29 9.91
N VAL A 151 -0.64 -6.71 9.28
CA VAL A 151 0.27 -5.83 8.53
C VAL A 151 0.20 -6.17 7.06
N ILE A 152 0.65 -5.26 6.20
CA ILE A 152 0.79 -5.51 4.77
C ILE A 152 2.23 -5.27 4.33
N VAL A 153 2.75 -6.15 3.50
CA VAL A 153 4.11 -6.13 2.99
C VAL A 153 4.06 -5.96 1.48
N PHE A 154 4.75 -4.94 0.99
CA PHE A 154 4.97 -4.72 -0.44
C PHE A 154 6.41 -5.09 -0.77
N GLY A 155 6.60 -5.94 -1.76
CA GLY A 155 7.89 -6.23 -2.39
C GLY A 155 7.81 -5.87 -3.87
N PHE A 156 8.81 -5.17 -4.39
CA PHE A 156 8.92 -4.95 -5.83
C PHE A 156 10.37 -5.05 -6.26
N ASN A 157 10.59 -5.57 -7.46
CA ASN A 157 11.91 -5.59 -8.08
C ASN A 157 12.18 -4.27 -8.81
N THR A 158 13.44 -3.94 -9.04
CA THR A 158 13.79 -2.82 -9.93
C THR A 158 13.47 -3.14 -11.39
N ARG A 159 13.47 -4.43 -11.76
CA ARG A 159 13.22 -4.97 -13.11
C ARG A 159 12.64 -6.38 -12.99
N SER A 160 11.68 -6.75 -13.84
CA SER A 160 11.14 -8.13 -13.88
C SER A 160 12.16 -9.11 -14.47
N ALA A 161 12.11 -10.38 -14.06
CA ALA A 161 12.93 -11.43 -14.64
C ALA A 161 12.13 -12.15 -15.74
N PRO A 162 12.68 -12.38 -16.94
CA PRO A 162 11.97 -13.11 -17.98
C PRO A 162 11.89 -14.60 -17.61
N GLY A 163 10.82 -15.25 -18.02
CA GLY A 163 10.65 -16.71 -17.86
C GLY A 163 11.55 -17.59 -18.74
N LEU A 164 12.50 -17.03 -19.50
CA LEU A 164 13.39 -17.79 -20.38
C LEU A 164 14.85 -17.74 -19.90
N GLN A 165 15.36 -18.89 -19.46
CA GLN A 165 16.79 -19.15 -19.33
C GLN A 165 17.42 -19.22 -20.73
N VAL A 166 18.17 -18.19 -21.11
CA VAL A 166 19.12 -18.27 -22.23
C VAL A 166 20.49 -17.90 -21.69
N ASN A 167 21.36 -18.91 -21.54
CA ASN A 167 22.78 -18.81 -21.16
C ASN A 167 23.10 -17.91 -19.95
N MET A 168 22.91 -18.44 -18.74
CA MET A 168 23.57 -18.01 -17.48
C MET A 168 23.55 -16.49 -17.15
N MET A 169 22.62 -15.73 -17.73
CA MET A 169 22.23 -14.37 -17.33
C MET A 169 20.72 -14.22 -17.54
N LEU A 170 19.95 -14.05 -16.47
CA LEU A 170 18.54 -13.67 -16.54
C LEU A 170 18.44 -12.25 -17.14
N MET A 171 17.98 -12.14 -18.39
CA MET A 171 17.84 -10.87 -19.10
C MET A 171 16.60 -10.11 -18.63
N SER A 172 16.69 -9.26 -17.62
CA SER A 172 15.52 -8.57 -17.07
C SER A 172 14.63 -7.92 -18.16
N ASP A 173 13.32 -8.15 -18.13
CA ASP A 173 12.39 -7.44 -19.00
C ASP A 173 12.24 -6.00 -18.48
N GLU A 174 12.76 -5.05 -19.26
CA GLU A 174 12.80 -3.64 -18.89
C GLU A 174 11.41 -2.96 -18.93
N ASN A 175 10.41 -3.60 -19.55
CA ASN A 175 9.08 -3.03 -19.73
C ASN A 175 8.09 -3.43 -18.63
N HIS A 176 8.39 -4.50 -17.88
CA HIS A 176 7.54 -5.01 -16.80
C HIS A 176 8.24 -4.96 -15.44
N ARG A 177 7.44 -4.83 -14.40
CA ARG A 177 7.88 -4.94 -13.00
C ARG A 177 6.91 -5.80 -12.22
N ASP A 178 7.43 -6.72 -11.43
CA ASP A 178 6.61 -7.56 -10.57
C ASP A 178 6.39 -6.86 -9.23
N ILE A 179 5.13 -6.83 -8.81
CA ILE A 179 4.71 -6.33 -7.50
C ILE A 179 4.14 -7.51 -6.71
N TYR A 180 4.74 -7.75 -5.55
CA TYR A 180 4.33 -8.77 -4.61
C TYR A 180 3.71 -8.10 -3.39
N VAL A 181 2.54 -8.58 -2.97
CA VAL A 181 1.83 -8.04 -1.81
C VAL A 181 1.44 -9.18 -0.88
N SER A 182 1.76 -9.05 0.41
CA SER A 182 1.36 -10.02 1.43
C SER A 182 0.65 -9.32 2.60
N ALA A 183 -0.57 -9.71 2.91
CA ALA A 183 -1.22 -9.33 4.17
C ALA A 183 -1.00 -10.44 5.20
N VAL A 184 -0.49 -10.09 6.38
CA VAL A 184 -0.06 -11.04 7.41
C VAL A 184 -0.74 -10.73 8.73
N ALA A 185 -1.37 -11.73 9.35
CA ALA A 185 -1.93 -11.59 10.69
C ALA A 185 -0.84 -11.28 11.73
N VAL A 186 -1.12 -10.33 12.62
CA VAL A 186 -0.24 -9.93 13.73
C VAL A 186 -0.38 -10.95 14.87
N PRO A 187 0.71 -11.23 15.63
CA PRO A 187 0.62 -12.06 16.83
C PRO A 187 -0.43 -11.53 17.82
N PRO A 188 -1.15 -12.40 18.55
CA PRO A 188 -2.13 -11.93 19.52
C PRO A 188 -1.42 -11.12 20.61
N PRO A 189 -1.95 -9.94 21.01
CA PRO A 189 -1.36 -9.12 22.06
C PRO A 189 -1.42 -9.78 23.45
N GLY A 190 -1.99 -10.96 23.57
CA GLY A 190 -2.07 -11.69 24.84
C GLY A 190 -2.87 -12.97 24.67
N HIS A 191 -3.59 -13.33 25.71
CA HIS A 191 -4.41 -14.54 25.72
C HIS A 191 -5.61 -14.40 24.79
N CYS A 192 -5.60 -15.13 23.67
CA CYS A 192 -6.74 -15.25 22.77
C CYS A 192 -7.52 -16.55 23.05
N PRO A 193 -8.80 -16.50 23.46
CA PRO A 193 -9.61 -17.69 23.69
C PRO A 193 -9.77 -18.57 22.46
N ALA A 194 -9.83 -17.96 21.26
CA ALA A 194 -9.94 -18.71 20.00
C ALA A 194 -8.63 -19.44 19.66
N CYS A 195 -7.46 -18.83 19.87
CA CYS A 195 -6.18 -19.52 19.68
C CYS A 195 -6.01 -20.68 20.67
N ARG A 196 -6.47 -20.54 21.92
CA ARG A 196 -6.41 -21.64 22.90
C ARG A 196 -7.30 -22.83 22.54
N ARG A 197 -8.38 -22.59 21.79
CA ARG A 197 -9.31 -23.64 21.32
C ARG A 197 -8.88 -24.24 19.99
N ALA A 198 -8.00 -23.58 19.25
CA ALA A 198 -7.49 -24.11 17.99
C ALA A 198 -6.66 -25.36 18.31
N ALA A 199 -6.98 -26.47 17.63
CA ALA A 199 -6.29 -27.75 17.85
C ALA A 199 -4.87 -27.66 17.27
N ALA A 200 -3.86 -28.07 18.04
CA ALA A 200 -2.51 -28.27 17.53
C ALA A 200 -2.40 -29.69 16.98
N PRO A 201 -2.05 -29.90 15.71
CA PRO A 201 -1.54 -31.19 15.26
C PRO A 201 -0.25 -31.52 16.03
N PRO A 202 0.00 -32.79 16.39
CA PRO A 202 1.24 -33.17 17.05
C PRO A 202 2.44 -32.90 16.14
N GLY A 203 3.37 -32.04 16.59
CA GLY A 203 4.62 -31.71 15.89
C GLY A 203 4.65 -30.38 15.14
N GLU A 204 3.57 -29.58 15.18
CA GLU A 204 3.46 -28.31 14.43
C GLU A 204 3.51 -27.05 15.31
N ALA A 205 3.63 -25.90 14.64
CA ALA A 205 3.61 -24.57 15.25
C ALA A 205 2.37 -24.38 16.16
N PRO A 206 2.47 -23.54 17.21
CA PRO A 206 1.37 -23.33 18.14
C PRO A 206 0.11 -22.86 17.38
N PRO A 207 -1.05 -23.47 17.66
CA PRO A 207 -2.25 -23.25 16.87
C PRO A 207 -2.74 -21.82 17.05
N ALA A 208 -2.93 -21.12 15.93
CA ALA A 208 -3.48 -19.78 15.89
C ALA A 208 -4.91 -19.83 15.33
N CYS A 209 -5.82 -19.05 15.91
CA CYS A 209 -7.12 -18.86 15.27
C CYS A 209 -6.95 -18.03 14.00
N LEU A 210 -7.97 -18.05 13.13
CA LEU A 210 -7.95 -17.36 11.84
C LEU A 210 -7.54 -15.90 11.95
N ARG A 211 -8.09 -15.13 12.92
CA ARG A 211 -7.74 -13.72 13.16
C ARG A 211 -6.25 -13.47 13.39
N HIS A 212 -5.54 -14.42 14.00
CA HIS A 212 -4.14 -14.26 14.39
C HIS A 212 -3.21 -15.18 13.59
N GLY A 213 -3.70 -15.84 12.54
CA GLY A 213 -3.01 -16.97 11.93
C GLY A 213 -3.24 -17.15 10.44
N PHE A 214 -3.61 -16.10 9.71
CA PHE A 214 -3.76 -16.13 8.27
C PHE A 214 -2.66 -15.33 7.57
N LEU A 215 -2.38 -15.71 6.32
CA LEU A 215 -1.64 -14.95 5.34
C LEU A 215 -2.45 -14.88 4.04
N LEU A 216 -2.32 -13.76 3.34
CA LEU A 216 -2.83 -13.59 1.98
C LEU A 216 -1.68 -13.08 1.11
N HIS A 217 -1.43 -13.73 -0.01
CA HIS A 217 -0.39 -13.38 -0.97
C HIS A 217 -1.03 -13.08 -2.33
N THR A 218 -0.56 -12.04 -3.01
CA THR A 218 -0.93 -11.73 -4.40
C THR A 218 0.28 -11.16 -5.14
N LYS A 219 0.31 -11.39 -6.44
CA LYS A 219 1.33 -10.88 -7.37
C LYS A 219 0.65 -10.34 -8.60
N PHE A 220 1.16 -9.23 -9.10
CA PHE A 220 0.74 -8.68 -10.38
C PHE A 220 1.91 -7.96 -11.05
N GLN A 221 1.80 -7.80 -12.37
CA GLN A 221 2.79 -7.07 -13.17
C GLN A 221 2.27 -5.68 -13.49
N VAL A 222 3.20 -4.73 -13.56
CA VAL A 222 2.93 -3.35 -13.97
C VAL A 222 3.84 -2.96 -15.12
N VAL A 223 3.35 -2.08 -15.99
CA VAL A 223 4.04 -1.58 -17.18
C VAL A 223 4.44 -0.11 -17.04
N TYR A 224 5.33 0.34 -17.93
CA TYR A 224 5.69 1.76 -18.04
C TYR A 224 4.48 2.61 -18.49
N PRO A 225 4.26 3.81 -17.91
CA PRO A 225 4.99 4.42 -16.81
C PRO A 225 4.67 3.73 -15.48
N PHE A 226 5.69 3.12 -14.84
CA PHE A 226 5.46 2.31 -13.65
C PHE A 226 4.70 3.10 -12.57
N PRO A 227 3.56 2.60 -12.05
CA PRO A 227 2.73 3.30 -11.07
C PRO A 227 3.51 3.79 -9.85
N THR A 228 3.08 4.92 -9.30
CA THR A 228 3.75 5.47 -8.11
C THR A 228 3.36 4.69 -6.84
N PHE A 229 4.34 4.41 -5.98
CA PHE A 229 4.07 3.83 -4.66
C PHE A 229 3.61 4.91 -3.68
N GLN A 230 2.38 4.80 -3.18
CA GLN A 230 1.68 5.81 -2.36
C GLN A 230 1.06 5.20 -1.08
N PRO A 231 1.83 4.54 -0.20
CA PRO A 231 1.28 3.74 0.91
C PRO A 231 0.39 4.54 1.87
N ALA A 232 0.65 5.84 2.06
CA ALA A 232 -0.16 6.71 2.91
C ALA A 232 -1.61 6.88 2.40
N PHE A 233 -1.81 6.83 1.08
CA PHE A 233 -3.14 6.87 0.46
C PHE A 233 -3.68 5.46 0.21
N GLN A 234 -2.83 4.54 -0.26
CA GLN A 234 -3.23 3.17 -0.59
C GLN A 234 -3.81 2.41 0.61
N LEU A 235 -3.37 2.75 1.85
CA LEU A 235 -3.82 2.11 3.09
C LEU A 235 -4.62 3.06 3.99
N ARG A 236 -5.12 4.16 3.43
CA ARG A 236 -5.80 5.21 4.20
C ARG A 236 -7.09 4.74 4.86
N LYS A 237 -7.76 3.76 4.25
CA LYS A 237 -8.95 3.12 4.79
C LYS A 237 -8.54 1.80 5.45
N ASP A 238 -8.91 1.62 6.71
CA ASP A 238 -8.64 0.38 7.45
C ASP A 238 -9.20 -0.83 6.71
N HIS A 239 -8.46 -1.94 6.78
CA HIS A 239 -8.74 -3.21 6.10
C HIS A 239 -8.66 -3.19 4.57
N VAL A 240 -8.50 -2.03 3.93
CA VAL A 240 -8.46 -1.88 2.46
C VAL A 240 -7.05 -1.52 2.00
N VAL A 241 -6.64 -2.09 0.86
CA VAL A 241 -5.48 -1.65 0.08
C VAL A 241 -5.91 -1.29 -1.34
N LEU A 242 -5.48 -0.12 -1.82
CA LEU A 242 -5.64 0.28 -3.22
C LEU A 242 -4.40 -0.13 -4.03
N LEU A 243 -4.58 -0.96 -5.04
CA LEU A 243 -3.51 -1.50 -5.90
C LEU A 243 -3.69 -0.99 -7.32
N ASN A 244 -2.74 -0.19 -7.80
CA ASN A 244 -2.69 0.26 -9.19
C ASN A 244 -1.91 -0.77 -10.01
N THR A 245 -2.61 -1.43 -10.94
CA THR A 245 -2.10 -2.54 -11.78
C THR A 245 -1.60 -2.06 -13.15
N SER A 246 -1.36 -0.75 -13.30
CA SER A 246 -1.23 -0.03 -14.57
C SER A 246 -2.53 0.12 -15.36
N PHE A 247 -3.41 -0.89 -15.38
CA PHE A 247 -4.64 -0.89 -16.21
C PHE A 247 -5.91 -0.61 -15.39
N SER A 248 -5.88 -0.90 -14.09
CA SER A 248 -7.01 -0.70 -13.20
C SER A 248 -6.56 -0.29 -11.80
N LEU A 249 -7.50 0.25 -11.02
CA LEU A 249 -7.35 0.43 -9.58
C LEU A 249 -8.20 -0.60 -8.86
N VAL A 250 -7.56 -1.48 -8.10
CA VAL A 250 -8.24 -2.54 -7.33
C VAL A 250 -8.25 -2.15 -5.86
N ALA A 251 -9.43 -1.99 -5.28
CA ALA A 251 -9.64 -1.89 -3.85
C ALA A 251 -9.84 -3.29 -3.26
N CYS A 252 -8.80 -3.81 -2.61
CA CYS A 252 -8.82 -5.13 -1.98
C CYS A 252 -9.04 -4.99 -0.47
N ALA A 253 -10.13 -5.54 0.06
CA ALA A 253 -10.40 -5.57 1.50
C ALA A 253 -10.27 -6.95 2.10
N ILE A 254 -9.66 -6.99 3.29
CA ILE A 254 -9.30 -8.23 3.97
C ILE A 254 -9.78 -8.13 5.42
N ALA A 255 -10.82 -8.89 5.77
CA ALA A 255 -11.46 -8.83 7.08
C ALA A 255 -11.76 -10.21 7.65
N VAL A 256 -11.50 -10.41 8.95
CA VAL A 256 -11.88 -11.63 9.67
C VAL A 256 -13.11 -11.36 10.50
N HIS A 257 -14.15 -12.18 10.33
CA HIS A 257 -15.41 -12.05 11.03
C HIS A 257 -15.60 -13.19 12.04
N PRO A 258 -16.22 -12.91 13.21
CA PRO A 258 -16.69 -13.96 14.11
C PRO A 258 -17.91 -14.69 13.52
N ALA A 259 -18.26 -15.84 14.11
CA ALA A 259 -19.43 -16.61 13.70
C ALA A 259 -20.73 -15.79 13.83
N GLY A 260 -21.59 -15.86 12.82
CA GLY A 260 -22.95 -15.28 12.87
C GLY A 260 -23.06 -13.77 12.65
N THR A 261 -21.95 -13.03 12.45
CA THR A 261 -22.01 -11.61 12.08
C THR A 261 -21.87 -11.43 10.58
N PRO A 262 -22.89 -10.91 9.86
CA PRO A 262 -22.70 -10.50 8.48
C PRO A 262 -21.70 -9.33 8.44
N GLY A 263 -20.56 -9.51 7.78
CA GLY A 263 -19.61 -8.44 7.55
C GLY A 263 -20.21 -7.36 6.65
N THR A 264 -19.94 -6.09 6.95
CA THR A 264 -20.30 -4.97 6.08
C THR A 264 -19.48 -5.08 4.78
N PRO A 265 -20.10 -5.33 3.62
CA PRO A 265 -19.37 -5.42 2.37
C PRO A 265 -18.80 -4.04 1.96
N LEU A 266 -17.74 -4.04 1.18
CA LEU A 266 -17.15 -2.83 0.58
C LEU A 266 -18.17 -2.10 -0.29
N ALA A 267 -18.91 -2.86 -1.11
CA ALA A 267 -19.97 -2.38 -1.98
C ALA A 267 -21.25 -3.23 -1.77
N PRO A 268 -22.47 -2.69 -1.93
CA PRO A 268 -23.65 -3.52 -1.98
C PRO A 268 -23.59 -4.41 -3.23
N PRO A 269 -24.15 -5.63 -3.16
CA PRO A 269 -24.11 -6.58 -4.27
C PRO A 269 -24.90 -6.14 -5.51
N ASP A 270 -25.65 -5.03 -5.45
CA ASP A 270 -26.45 -4.53 -6.57
C ASP A 270 -26.30 -2.99 -6.73
N PRO A 271 -26.11 -2.48 -7.96
CA PRO A 271 -26.21 -1.04 -8.22
C PRO A 271 -27.64 -0.54 -7.99
N PRO A 272 -27.84 0.72 -7.54
CA PRO A 272 -29.17 1.29 -7.42
C PRO A 272 -29.86 1.31 -8.79
N GLN A 273 -31.00 0.61 -8.89
CA GLN A 273 -31.83 0.67 -10.09
C GLN A 273 -32.28 2.12 -10.31
N LEU A 274 -31.85 2.73 -11.42
CA LEU A 274 -32.33 4.04 -11.85
C LEU A 274 -33.88 3.99 -11.98
N PRO A 275 -34.63 5.00 -11.49
CA PRO A 275 -36.07 5.02 -11.67
C PRO A 275 -36.42 5.02 -13.16
N ARG A 276 -37.22 4.04 -13.59
CA ARG A 276 -37.78 4.04 -14.96
C ARG A 276 -38.58 5.33 -15.16
N LEU A 277 -38.22 6.12 -16.17
CA LEU A 277 -39.01 7.28 -16.60
C LEU A 277 -40.41 6.80 -17.04
N PRO A 278 -41.49 7.47 -16.61
CA PRO A 278 -42.83 7.10 -17.04
C PRO A 278 -43.03 7.50 -18.51
N GLY A 279 -43.05 6.51 -19.42
CA GLY A 279 -43.35 6.75 -20.84
C GLY A 279 -42.89 5.72 -21.87
N SER A 280 -42.11 4.69 -21.51
CA SER A 280 -41.65 3.70 -22.51
C SER A 280 -42.75 2.66 -22.86
N PRO A 281 -42.94 2.32 -24.15
CA PRO A 281 -43.96 1.35 -24.57
C PRO A 281 -43.61 -0.09 -24.13
N PRO A 282 -44.60 -0.99 -24.01
CA PRO A 282 -44.38 -2.34 -23.50
C PRO A 282 -43.69 -3.21 -24.56
N GLY A 283 -42.36 -3.33 -24.45
CA GLY A 283 -41.56 -4.33 -25.17
C GLY A 283 -41.56 -5.68 -24.43
N GLU A 284 -41.48 -6.75 -25.22
CA GLU A 284 -41.59 -8.19 -24.92
C GLU A 284 -40.97 -8.72 -23.61
N PRO A 285 -41.48 -9.84 -23.07
CA PRO A 285 -41.03 -10.40 -21.80
C PRO A 285 -39.61 -10.97 -21.93
N HIS A 286 -38.63 -10.28 -21.35
CA HIS A 286 -37.30 -10.83 -21.10
C HIS A 286 -37.37 -12.02 -20.12
N PRO A 287 -36.53 -13.06 -20.30
CA PRO A 287 -36.42 -14.16 -19.34
C PRO A 287 -35.92 -13.64 -17.97
N PRO A 288 -36.36 -14.24 -16.86
CA PRO A 288 -35.96 -13.80 -15.52
C PRO A 288 -34.50 -14.20 -15.27
N GLY A 289 -33.58 -13.24 -15.16
CA GLY A 289 -32.24 -13.55 -14.67
C GLY A 289 -31.10 -12.58 -14.98
N THR A 290 -31.26 -11.61 -15.87
CA THR A 290 -30.14 -10.72 -16.22
C THR A 290 -30.51 -9.26 -15.96
N SER A 291 -30.18 -8.78 -14.76
CA SER A 291 -29.92 -7.36 -14.57
C SER A 291 -28.73 -6.97 -15.45
N PRO A 292 -28.75 -5.80 -16.14
CA PRO A 292 -27.56 -5.30 -16.81
C PRO A 292 -26.59 -4.87 -15.72
N GLU A 293 -25.61 -5.72 -15.38
CA GLU A 293 -24.46 -5.28 -14.62
C GLU A 293 -23.82 -4.12 -15.41
N PRO A 294 -23.57 -2.95 -14.80
CA PRO A 294 -22.72 -1.94 -15.42
C PRO A 294 -21.35 -2.57 -15.65
N GLY A 295 -21.06 -2.97 -16.90
CA GLY A 295 -19.87 -3.76 -17.28
C GLY A 295 -18.51 -3.10 -17.07
N TYR A 296 -18.44 -2.07 -16.23
CA TYR A 296 -17.23 -1.31 -15.88
C TYR A 296 -16.80 -1.44 -14.41
N VAL A 297 -17.65 -1.99 -13.54
CA VAL A 297 -17.30 -2.29 -12.15
C VAL A 297 -17.31 -3.79 -11.99
N ASN A 298 -16.15 -4.36 -11.69
CA ASN A 298 -16.03 -5.75 -11.32
C ASN A 298 -15.92 -5.84 -9.79
N TYR A 299 -16.82 -6.61 -9.17
CA TYR A 299 -16.82 -6.87 -7.74
C TYR A 299 -16.79 -8.37 -7.47
N THR A 300 -15.82 -8.80 -6.65
CA THR A 300 -15.72 -10.19 -6.18
C THR A 300 -15.66 -10.22 -4.67
N LYS A 301 -16.30 -11.24 -4.08
CA LYS A 301 -16.28 -11.52 -2.65
C LYS A 301 -16.07 -13.00 -2.42
N LEU A 302 -14.97 -13.34 -1.76
CA LEU A 302 -14.60 -14.71 -1.43
C LEU A 302 -14.46 -14.87 0.08
N ARG A 303 -14.86 -16.02 0.60
CA ARG A 303 -14.82 -16.34 2.04
C ARG A 303 -13.97 -17.58 2.29
N TYR A 304 -13.17 -17.58 3.35
CA TYR A 304 -12.24 -18.65 3.68
C TYR A 304 -12.34 -19.06 5.16
N VAL A 305 -12.08 -20.33 5.46
CA VAL A 305 -12.02 -20.89 6.82
C VAL A 305 -10.72 -21.66 7.05
N LEU A 306 -10.37 -21.90 8.32
CA LEU A 306 -9.10 -22.51 8.72
C LEU A 306 -8.96 -24.01 8.41
N GLU A 307 -10.00 -24.65 7.85
CA GLU A 307 -9.90 -26.05 7.42
C GLU A 307 -9.03 -26.15 6.17
N SER A 308 -8.22 -27.21 6.07
CA SER A 308 -7.55 -27.53 4.81
C SER A 308 -8.58 -28.07 3.82
N GLY A 309 -8.54 -27.59 2.58
CA GLY A 309 -9.39 -28.07 1.51
C GLY A 309 -8.86 -27.62 0.17
N GLU A 310 -9.15 -28.41 -0.87
CA GLU A 310 -8.81 -28.03 -2.24
C GLU A 310 -9.65 -26.81 -2.68
N PRO A 311 -9.09 -25.95 -3.55
CA PRO A 311 -9.87 -24.89 -4.18
C PRO A 311 -11.04 -25.52 -4.97
N PRO A 312 -12.27 -24.95 -4.91
CA PRO A 312 -13.41 -25.43 -5.66
C PRO A 312 -13.10 -25.31 -7.16
N GLU A 313 -13.35 -26.40 -7.89
CA GLU A 313 -13.24 -26.43 -9.36
C GLU A 313 -14.18 -25.42 -10.04
N ASP A 314 -15.21 -24.94 -9.34
CA ASP A 314 -16.26 -24.04 -9.86
C ASP A 314 -16.02 -22.53 -9.58
N LEU A 315 -14.85 -22.13 -9.06
CA LEU A 315 -14.51 -20.70 -8.98
C LEU A 315 -14.24 -20.21 -10.41
N GLU A 316 -15.21 -19.53 -11.03
CA GLU A 316 -15.02 -18.81 -12.29
C GLU A 316 -13.92 -17.75 -12.08
N ASP A 317 -12.68 -18.10 -12.43
CA ASP A 317 -11.49 -17.27 -12.29
C ASP A 317 -11.60 -15.97 -13.09
N ASP A 318 -12.43 -15.98 -14.15
CA ASP A 318 -12.67 -14.87 -15.08
C ASP A 318 -13.15 -13.58 -14.40
N LYS A 319 -13.69 -13.65 -13.18
CA LYS A 319 -14.14 -12.46 -12.42
C LYS A 319 -13.09 -11.93 -11.46
N ILE A 320 -12.05 -12.68 -11.11
CA ILE A 320 -11.04 -12.24 -10.14
C ILE A 320 -10.04 -11.31 -10.83
N SER A 321 -9.98 -10.05 -10.41
CA SER A 321 -9.07 -9.07 -11.03
C SER A 321 -7.62 -9.27 -10.65
N LEU A 322 -7.36 -9.69 -9.40
CA LEU A 322 -6.03 -9.99 -8.89
C LEU A 322 -6.00 -11.39 -8.30
N PRO A 323 -5.29 -12.35 -8.90
CA PRO A 323 -5.11 -13.67 -8.31
C PRO A 323 -4.47 -13.58 -6.92
N PHE A 324 -4.95 -14.40 -5.98
CA PHE A 324 -4.41 -14.44 -4.63
C PHE A 324 -4.50 -15.84 -4.02
N VAL A 325 -3.62 -16.11 -3.06
CA VAL A 325 -3.59 -17.33 -2.28
C VAL A 325 -3.76 -16.97 -0.81
N VAL A 326 -4.56 -17.75 -0.07
CA VAL A 326 -4.79 -17.57 1.36
C VAL A 326 -4.30 -18.80 2.10
N THR A 327 -3.37 -18.61 3.04
CA THR A 327 -2.73 -19.70 3.80
C THR A 327 -2.77 -19.46 5.31
N ASP A 328 -2.58 -20.53 6.09
CA ASP A 328 -2.32 -20.45 7.52
C ASP A 328 -0.84 -20.14 7.80
N LEU A 329 -0.45 -20.02 9.08
CA LEU A 329 0.95 -19.77 9.46
C LEU A 329 1.93 -20.87 9.04
N SER A 330 1.43 -22.07 8.74
CA SER A 330 2.22 -23.22 8.27
C SER A 330 2.29 -23.28 6.74
N GLY A 331 1.65 -22.35 6.02
CA GLY A 331 1.60 -22.32 4.56
C GLY A 331 0.53 -23.22 3.95
N ARG A 332 -0.39 -23.77 4.74
CA ARG A 332 -1.49 -24.59 4.20
C ARG A 332 -2.60 -23.70 3.67
N SER A 333 -3.08 -23.99 2.47
CA SER A 333 -4.21 -23.28 1.87
C SER A 333 -5.48 -23.39 2.73
N LEU A 334 -6.13 -22.25 2.93
CA LEU A 334 -7.42 -22.19 3.60
C LEU A 334 -8.52 -22.66 2.64
N ARG A 335 -9.47 -23.41 3.18
CA ARG A 335 -10.65 -23.84 2.44
C ARG A 335 -11.59 -22.66 2.17
N PRO A 336 -11.99 -22.40 0.92
CA PRO A 336 -13.01 -21.42 0.62
C PRO A 336 -14.42 -21.94 0.95
N LEU A 337 -15.28 -21.04 1.40
CA LEU A 337 -16.70 -21.28 1.67
C LEU A 337 -17.52 -20.99 0.42
N ARG A 338 -18.43 -21.90 0.05
CA ARG A 338 -19.47 -21.63 -0.96
C ARG A 338 -20.42 -20.54 -0.44
N ASP A 339 -20.89 -19.67 -1.31
CA ASP A 339 -21.63 -18.44 -0.97
C ASP A 339 -22.91 -18.67 -0.11
N ARG A 340 -23.49 -19.87 -0.17
CA ARG A 340 -24.67 -20.29 0.61
C ARG A 340 -24.35 -21.00 1.93
N ALA A 341 -23.09 -21.32 2.20
CA ALA A 341 -22.69 -22.03 3.41
C ALA A 341 -22.57 -21.05 4.59
N THR A 342 -23.32 -21.31 5.67
CA THR A 342 -23.17 -20.56 6.92
C THR A 342 -21.89 -21.03 7.62
N ALA A 343 -20.94 -20.12 7.82
CA ALA A 343 -19.73 -20.44 8.59
C ALA A 343 -20.13 -20.73 10.05
N GLN A 344 -19.82 -21.94 10.54
CA GLN A 344 -20.02 -22.31 11.94
C GLN A 344 -18.94 -21.74 12.89
N GLY A 345 -18.02 -20.92 12.37
CA GLY A 345 -16.85 -20.39 13.07
C GLY A 345 -16.35 -19.06 12.50
N GLN A 346 -15.11 -18.69 12.83
CA GLN A 346 -14.45 -17.53 12.20
C GLN A 346 -14.27 -17.78 10.70
N TYR A 347 -14.48 -16.75 9.90
CA TYR A 347 -14.19 -16.77 8.48
C TYR A 347 -13.50 -15.48 8.04
N LEU A 348 -12.61 -15.60 7.06
CA LEU A 348 -11.92 -14.51 6.40
C LEU A 348 -12.75 -14.13 5.17
N THR A 349 -12.89 -12.84 4.91
CA THR A 349 -13.49 -12.30 3.70
C THR A 349 -12.42 -11.53 2.93
N VAL A 350 -12.33 -11.81 1.63
CA VAL A 350 -11.50 -11.09 0.68
C VAL A 350 -12.44 -10.50 -0.37
N GLU A 351 -12.45 -9.18 -0.49
CA GLU A 351 -13.28 -8.45 -1.44
C GLU A 351 -12.39 -7.67 -2.39
N GLN A 352 -12.67 -7.72 -3.69
CA GLN A 352 -12.02 -6.88 -4.69
C GLN A 352 -13.07 -6.08 -5.45
N LEU A 353 -12.91 -4.76 -5.45
CA LEU A 353 -13.66 -3.84 -6.30
C LEU A 353 -12.68 -3.22 -7.28
N THR A 354 -12.97 -3.31 -8.57
CA THR A 354 -12.02 -2.91 -9.63
C THR A 354 -12.61 -1.78 -10.47
N LEU A 355 -11.79 -0.74 -10.66
CA LEU A 355 -12.08 0.39 -11.55
C LEU A 355 -11.17 0.31 -12.78
N ASP A 356 -11.74 0.06 -13.95
CA ASP A 356 -11.02 0.01 -15.22
C ASP A 356 -10.66 1.42 -15.73
N PHE A 357 -9.38 1.68 -15.99
CA PHE A 357 -8.94 3.04 -16.35
C PHE A 357 -9.36 3.43 -17.76
N GLU A 358 -9.34 2.52 -18.73
CA GLU A 358 -9.69 2.85 -20.11
C GLU A 358 -11.18 3.17 -20.23
N TYR A 359 -12.04 2.43 -19.52
CA TYR A 359 -13.45 2.75 -19.43
C TYR A 359 -13.66 4.14 -18.86
N VAL A 360 -13.04 4.45 -17.72
CA VAL A 360 -13.14 5.77 -17.07
C VAL A 360 -12.68 6.87 -18.02
N ILE A 361 -11.51 6.71 -18.65
CA ILE A 361 -10.96 7.70 -19.59
C ILE A 361 -11.94 7.95 -20.74
N ASN A 362 -12.45 6.89 -21.36
CA ASN A 362 -13.36 7.01 -22.49
C ASN A 362 -14.70 7.68 -22.11
N GLU A 363 -15.28 7.32 -20.97
CA GLU A 363 -16.53 7.94 -20.49
C GLU A 363 -16.34 9.41 -20.13
N VAL A 364 -15.27 9.77 -19.42
CA VAL A 364 -14.98 11.17 -19.08
C VAL A 364 -14.76 12.01 -20.35
N ILE A 365 -14.01 11.49 -21.33
CA ILE A 365 -13.79 12.20 -22.60
C ILE A 365 -15.11 12.37 -23.34
N ARG A 366 -15.93 11.31 -23.44
CA ARG A 366 -17.19 11.36 -24.19
C ARG A 366 -18.21 12.32 -23.57
N ASN A 367 -18.32 12.32 -22.25
CA ASN A 367 -19.42 13.00 -21.56
C ASN A 367 -19.04 14.39 -21.04
N ASP A 368 -17.78 14.62 -20.65
CA ASP A 368 -17.39 15.82 -19.88
C ASP A 368 -16.29 16.68 -20.54
N ALA A 369 -15.51 16.13 -21.47
CA ALA A 369 -14.41 16.89 -22.09
C ALA A 369 -14.93 17.88 -23.16
N ALA A 370 -14.62 19.17 -22.98
CA ALA A 370 -14.96 20.21 -23.97
C ALA A 370 -14.31 19.99 -25.34
N TRP A 371 -13.17 19.29 -25.36
CA TRP A 371 -12.40 18.92 -26.55
C TRP A 371 -12.73 17.51 -27.08
N SER A 372 -13.80 16.87 -26.61
CA SER A 372 -14.19 15.51 -27.00
C SER A 372 -14.31 15.30 -28.52
N ARG A 373 -14.78 16.31 -29.25
CA ARG A 373 -14.89 16.26 -30.72
C ARG A 373 -13.55 16.30 -31.45
N GLN A 374 -12.49 16.74 -30.79
CA GLN A 374 -11.13 16.77 -31.33
C GLN A 374 -10.39 15.45 -31.06
N PHE A 375 -10.82 14.68 -30.06
CA PHE A 375 -10.15 13.46 -29.61
C PHE A 375 -10.17 12.36 -30.67
N CYS A 376 -9.03 11.68 -30.84
CA CYS A 376 -8.89 10.52 -31.73
C CYS A 376 -8.68 9.23 -30.94
N SER A 377 -7.64 9.19 -30.10
CA SER A 377 -7.25 8.05 -29.27
C SER A 377 -6.28 8.50 -28.19
N PHE A 378 -6.11 7.71 -27.13
CA PHE A 378 -5.00 7.87 -26.19
C PHE A 378 -3.94 6.79 -26.42
N SER A 379 -2.68 7.11 -26.13
CA SER A 379 -1.55 6.19 -26.30
C SER A 379 -1.07 5.58 -25.00
N ASP A 380 -1.16 6.34 -23.89
CA ASP A 380 -0.56 5.96 -22.62
C ASP A 380 -1.15 6.83 -21.48
N TYR A 381 -1.16 6.32 -20.25
CA TYR A 381 -1.74 6.98 -19.08
C TYR A 381 -1.02 6.65 -17.77
N ASP A 382 -1.07 7.58 -16.81
CA ASP A 382 -0.46 7.44 -15.48
C ASP A 382 -1.43 7.90 -14.38
N ILE A 383 -1.79 7.00 -13.47
CA ILE A 383 -2.79 7.26 -12.43
C ILE A 383 -2.11 7.51 -11.09
N VAL A 384 -2.47 8.62 -10.45
CA VAL A 384 -1.97 9.03 -9.14
C VAL A 384 -3.14 9.29 -8.20
N ILE A 385 -3.13 8.68 -7.01
CA ILE A 385 -4.13 8.96 -5.98
C ILE A 385 -3.82 10.33 -5.37
N LEU A 386 -4.82 11.21 -5.33
CA LEU A 386 -4.70 12.54 -4.74
C LEU A 386 -5.24 12.59 -3.30
N GLU A 387 -6.31 11.86 -3.01
CA GLU A 387 -6.93 11.81 -1.68
C GLU A 387 -7.73 10.53 -1.50
N VAL A 388 -7.85 10.06 -0.26
CA VAL A 388 -8.77 8.98 0.12
C VAL A 388 -9.51 9.42 1.38
N CYS A 389 -10.82 9.59 1.27
CA CYS A 389 -11.69 9.88 2.40
C CYS A 389 -12.27 8.58 2.95
N PRO A 390 -11.74 8.03 4.07
CA PRO A 390 -12.15 6.73 4.58
C PRO A 390 -13.56 6.73 5.20
N GLU A 391 -14.08 7.91 5.57
CA GLU A 391 -15.41 8.07 6.18
C GLU A 391 -16.53 8.03 5.13
N THR A 392 -16.30 8.68 3.98
CA THR A 392 -17.26 8.71 2.86
C THR A 392 -16.96 7.66 1.80
N ASN A 393 -15.89 6.88 1.98
CA ASN A 393 -15.41 5.86 1.04
C ASN A 393 -15.14 6.40 -0.37
N GLN A 394 -14.66 7.64 -0.47
CA GLN A 394 -14.29 8.23 -1.76
C GLN A 394 -12.78 8.23 -1.99
N VAL A 395 -12.37 7.83 -3.19
CA VAL A 395 -11.00 7.84 -3.68
C VAL A 395 -10.91 8.86 -4.81
N VAL A 396 -10.13 9.91 -4.62
CA VAL A 396 -9.89 10.92 -5.66
C VAL A 396 -8.59 10.58 -6.37
N ILE A 397 -8.68 10.34 -7.68
CA ILE A 397 -7.54 10.04 -8.54
C ILE A 397 -7.35 11.13 -9.59
N ASN A 398 -6.10 11.28 -10.03
CA ASN A 398 -5.72 12.05 -11.21
C ASN A 398 -5.20 11.05 -12.25
N ILE A 399 -5.62 11.24 -13.49
CA ILE A 399 -5.25 10.41 -14.64
C ILE A 399 -4.51 11.33 -15.60
N GLY A 400 -3.18 11.21 -15.67
CA GLY A 400 -2.38 11.86 -16.69
C GLY A 400 -2.54 11.10 -18.00
N LEU A 401 -2.77 11.79 -19.10
CA LEU A 401 -3.13 11.16 -20.37
C LEU A 401 -2.27 11.71 -21.50
N LEU A 402 -1.63 10.82 -22.27
CA LEU A 402 -1.03 11.13 -23.56
C LEU A 402 -2.02 10.71 -24.66
N LEU A 403 -2.37 11.64 -25.54
CA LEU A 403 -3.42 11.42 -26.53
C LEU A 403 -3.16 12.10 -27.87
N LEU A 404 -3.86 11.62 -28.90
CA LEU A 404 -3.95 12.23 -30.22
C LEU A 404 -5.27 12.99 -30.33
N ALA A 405 -5.19 14.24 -30.77
CA ALA A 405 -6.37 15.06 -31.06
C ALA A 405 -6.11 15.98 -32.26
N PHE A 406 -7.17 16.37 -32.95
CA PHE A 406 -7.11 17.45 -33.94
C PHE A 406 -6.89 18.80 -33.24
N PRO A 407 -6.09 19.71 -33.83
CA PRO A 407 -6.01 21.09 -33.35
C PRO A 407 -7.37 21.80 -33.35
N SER A 408 -7.46 22.92 -32.61
CA SER A 408 -8.64 23.77 -32.64
C SER A 408 -9.00 24.18 -34.08
N PRO A 409 -10.29 24.27 -34.45
CA PRO A 409 -10.71 24.74 -35.77
C PRO A 409 -10.17 26.13 -36.14
N ASP A 410 -9.83 26.93 -35.12
CA ASP A 410 -9.32 28.29 -35.27
C ASP A 410 -7.81 28.36 -35.54
N GLU A 411 -7.06 27.24 -35.43
CA GLU A 411 -5.64 27.22 -35.80
C GLU A 411 -5.44 27.17 -37.32
N GLU A 412 -4.80 28.20 -37.88
CA GLU A 412 -4.38 28.22 -39.29
C GLU A 412 -3.30 27.15 -39.56
N GLY A 413 -3.61 26.18 -40.42
CA GLY A 413 -2.64 25.17 -40.84
C GLY A 413 -3.25 23.85 -41.31
N GLN A 414 -2.39 22.86 -41.49
CA GLN A 414 -2.80 21.52 -41.89
C GLN A 414 -3.50 20.81 -40.73
N LEU A 415 -4.77 20.39 -40.93
CA LEU A 415 -5.60 19.66 -39.97
C LEU A 415 -5.09 18.21 -39.77
N ARG A 416 -3.93 18.06 -39.14
CA ARG A 416 -3.38 16.76 -38.75
C ARG A 416 -3.45 16.59 -37.24
N PRO A 417 -3.85 15.40 -36.75
CA PRO A 417 -3.78 15.11 -35.32
C PRO A 417 -2.37 15.32 -34.78
N ARG A 418 -2.28 15.94 -33.60
CA ARG A 418 -1.02 16.12 -32.87
C ARG A 418 -1.10 15.39 -31.53
N THR A 419 0.06 15.15 -30.91
CA THR A 419 0.13 14.56 -29.57
C THR A 419 0.00 15.63 -28.49
N TYR A 420 -0.95 15.42 -27.59
CA TYR A 420 -1.24 16.27 -26.45
C TYR A 420 -1.09 15.49 -25.15
N HIS A 421 -0.85 16.24 -24.08
CA HIS A 421 -0.95 15.80 -22.70
C HIS A 421 -2.10 16.55 -22.02
N THR A 422 -2.86 15.84 -21.18
CA THR A 422 -3.87 16.42 -20.30
C THR A 422 -3.98 15.62 -19.00
N SER A 423 -4.85 16.06 -18.08
CA SER A 423 -5.16 15.33 -16.85
C SER A 423 -6.65 15.30 -16.56
N LEU A 424 -7.18 14.15 -16.20
CA LEU A 424 -8.57 13.96 -15.77
C LEU A 424 -8.60 13.67 -14.27
N LYS A 425 -9.48 14.35 -13.52
CA LYS A 425 -9.69 14.10 -12.09
C LYS A 425 -11.03 13.42 -11.88
N VAL A 426 -11.02 12.32 -11.15
CA VAL A 426 -12.18 11.46 -10.94
C VAL A 426 -12.29 11.12 -9.46
N ALA A 427 -13.51 11.13 -8.92
CA ALA A 427 -13.83 10.61 -7.59
C ALA A 427 -14.55 9.27 -7.75
N TRP A 428 -13.98 8.22 -7.16
CA TRP A 428 -14.52 6.87 -7.15
C TRP A 428 -15.14 6.56 -5.79
N ASP A 429 -16.41 6.16 -5.78
CA ASP A 429 -17.13 5.78 -4.57
C ASP A 429 -17.00 4.26 -4.36
N LEU A 430 -16.31 3.85 -3.30
CA LEU A 430 -16.12 2.43 -3.01
C LEU A 430 -17.41 1.77 -2.51
N ASN A 431 -18.41 2.55 -2.05
CA ASN A 431 -19.71 1.99 -1.71
C ASN A 431 -20.44 1.57 -2.97
N SER A 432 -20.68 2.47 -3.93
CA SER A 432 -21.50 2.14 -5.11
C SER A 432 -20.71 1.52 -6.26
N GLY A 433 -19.38 1.62 -6.23
CA GLY A 433 -18.51 1.31 -7.36
C GLY A 433 -18.50 2.36 -8.47
N THR A 434 -19.41 3.35 -8.42
CA THR A 434 -19.52 4.38 -9.45
C THR A 434 -18.42 5.43 -9.32
N PHE A 435 -18.10 6.10 -10.42
CA PHE A 435 -17.21 7.26 -10.41
C PHE A 435 -17.91 8.52 -10.92
N THR A 436 -17.40 9.68 -10.52
CA THR A 436 -17.86 10.99 -10.98
C THR A 436 -16.68 11.86 -11.40
N THR A 437 -16.82 12.57 -12.51
CA THR A 437 -15.81 13.53 -12.98
C THR A 437 -15.73 14.73 -12.04
N VAL A 438 -14.51 15.01 -11.56
CA VAL A 438 -14.21 16.15 -10.68
C VAL A 438 -13.62 17.31 -11.48
N GLY A 439 -12.87 17.01 -12.54
CA GLY A 439 -12.36 18.05 -13.43
C GLY A 439 -11.62 17.50 -14.64
N VAL A 440 -11.74 18.20 -15.76
CA VAL A 440 -11.06 17.87 -17.02
C VAL A 440 -10.06 18.98 -17.33
N GLY A 441 -8.81 18.61 -17.61
CA GLY A 441 -7.78 19.56 -18.03
C GLY A 441 -7.88 19.94 -19.51
N ASP A 442 -7.28 21.07 -19.86
CA ASP A 442 -7.09 21.46 -21.26
C ASP A 442 -6.03 20.59 -21.94
N LEU A 443 -6.00 20.62 -23.28
CA LEU A 443 -4.99 19.95 -24.09
C LEU A 443 -3.71 20.79 -24.16
N THR A 444 -2.57 20.21 -23.78
CA THR A 444 -1.25 20.84 -23.91
C THR A 444 -0.40 20.07 -24.91
N GLU A 445 0.02 20.69 -26.00
CA GLU A 445 0.81 20.01 -27.04
C GLU A 445 2.20 19.61 -26.51
N VAL A 446 2.62 18.37 -26.77
CA VAL A 446 3.86 17.79 -26.21
C VAL A 446 5.14 18.33 -26.88
N LYS A 447 5.05 18.85 -28.12
CA LYS A 447 6.13 19.55 -28.86
C LYS A 447 7.55 18.97 -28.69
N GLY A 448 7.73 17.67 -28.97
CA GLY A 448 9.05 17.02 -28.95
C GLY A 448 9.60 16.68 -27.56
N GLN A 449 8.83 16.87 -26.49
CA GLN A 449 9.16 16.33 -25.16
C GLN A 449 9.17 14.79 -25.18
N THR A 450 10.07 14.19 -24.41
CA THR A 450 10.08 12.75 -24.20
C THR A 450 8.94 12.34 -23.27
N SER A 451 8.37 11.14 -23.44
CA SER A 451 7.32 10.60 -22.56
C SER A 451 7.71 10.67 -21.07
N GLY A 452 8.95 10.31 -20.75
CA GLY A 452 9.48 10.41 -19.38
C GLY A 452 9.47 11.83 -18.80
N SER A 453 9.72 12.86 -19.62
CA SER A 453 9.65 14.26 -19.17
C SER A 453 8.22 14.73 -18.93
N VAL A 454 7.27 14.26 -19.75
CA VAL A 454 5.84 14.50 -19.57
C VAL A 454 5.37 13.88 -18.26
N TRP A 455 5.64 12.59 -18.04
CA TRP A 455 5.24 11.87 -16.83
C TRP A 455 5.89 12.42 -15.56
N SER A 456 7.16 12.82 -15.63
CA SER A 456 7.83 13.49 -14.51
C SER A 456 7.16 14.81 -14.15
N SER A 457 6.81 15.63 -15.15
CA SER A 457 6.15 16.92 -14.95
C SER A 457 4.73 16.74 -14.40
N TYR A 458 3.98 15.78 -14.94
CA TYR A 458 2.66 15.39 -14.44
C TYR A 458 2.70 14.96 -12.97
N ARG A 459 3.60 14.04 -12.60
CA ARG A 459 3.77 13.57 -11.21
C ARG A 459 4.17 14.69 -10.26
N LYS A 460 5.02 15.62 -10.72
CA LYS A 460 5.37 16.82 -9.94
C LYS A 460 4.12 17.67 -9.66
N GLY A 461 3.27 17.90 -10.65
CA GLY A 461 2.00 18.59 -10.47
C GLY A 461 1.05 17.90 -9.48
N CYS A 462 1.04 16.57 -9.46
CA CYS A 462 0.29 15.79 -8.46
C CYS A 462 0.85 15.99 -7.04
N VAL A 463 2.18 15.95 -6.87
CA VAL A 463 2.83 16.23 -5.58
C VAL A 463 2.53 17.64 -5.11
N ASP A 464 2.63 18.64 -5.99
CA ASP A 464 2.33 20.04 -5.67
C ASP A 464 0.87 20.21 -5.22
N THR A 465 -0.05 19.47 -5.86
CA THR A 465 -1.47 19.44 -5.46
C THR A 465 -1.62 18.83 -4.07
N VAL A 466 -1.10 17.62 -3.83
CA VAL A 466 -1.17 16.96 -2.52
C VAL A 466 -0.57 17.83 -1.41
N MET A 467 0.58 18.45 -1.66
CA MET A 467 1.25 19.31 -0.67
C MET A 467 0.48 20.60 -0.40
N ARG A 468 -0.20 21.16 -1.40
CA ARG A 468 -1.03 22.37 -1.25
C ARG A 468 -2.24 22.12 -0.34
N TRP A 469 -2.82 20.93 -0.41
CA TRP A 469 -4.05 20.57 0.33
C TRP A 469 -3.77 19.72 1.58
N LEU A 470 -2.51 19.52 1.95
CA LEU A 470 -2.14 18.66 3.07
C LEU A 470 -2.60 19.21 4.42
N VAL A 471 -3.45 18.45 5.11
CA VAL A 471 -3.88 18.74 6.49
C VAL A 471 -3.21 17.76 7.46
N PRO A 472 -2.48 18.22 8.50
CA PRO A 472 -1.86 17.34 9.48
C PRO A 472 -2.88 16.49 10.25
N GLU A 473 -2.58 15.21 10.40
CA GLU A 473 -3.47 14.27 11.08
C GLU A 473 -3.23 14.16 12.59
N GLY A 474 -4.20 13.55 13.28
CA GLY A 474 -4.04 13.13 14.66
C GLY A 474 -2.95 12.06 14.82
N PRO A 475 -2.28 12.00 15.98
CA PRO A 475 -1.37 10.89 16.29
C PRO A 475 -2.11 9.55 16.18
N GLY A 476 -1.43 8.52 15.68
CA GLY A 476 -2.02 7.19 15.45
C GLY A 476 -2.84 7.03 14.17
N ARG A 477 -3.42 8.11 13.60
CA ARG A 477 -4.29 8.03 12.40
C ARG A 477 -3.54 7.90 11.06
N GLY A 478 -2.23 8.12 11.04
CA GLY A 478 -1.42 7.95 9.84
C GLY A 478 -1.05 6.48 9.58
N VAL A 479 -0.88 6.10 8.32
CA VAL A 479 -0.28 4.80 7.94
C VAL A 479 1.15 4.74 8.47
N HIS A 480 1.50 3.68 9.19
CA HIS A 480 2.90 3.48 9.62
C HIS A 480 3.63 2.69 8.55
N ARG A 481 4.79 3.20 8.12
CA ARG A 481 5.58 2.62 7.03
C ARG A 481 7.00 2.35 7.51
N MET A 482 7.43 1.11 7.43
CA MET A 482 8.77 0.66 7.80
C MET A 482 9.52 0.15 6.55
N THR A 483 10.75 0.62 6.36
CA THR A 483 11.61 0.24 5.24
C THR A 483 13.07 0.31 5.67
N ASN A 484 13.88 -0.67 5.29
CA ASN A 484 15.33 -0.60 5.46
C ASN A 484 15.99 -1.17 4.21
N GLU A 485 16.60 -0.31 3.42
CA GLU A 485 17.13 -0.63 2.09
C GLU A 485 18.61 -1.00 2.15
N ALA A 486 19.04 -1.66 3.24
CA ALA A 486 20.44 -1.98 3.51
C ALA A 486 21.11 -2.76 2.35
N LEU A 487 20.40 -3.74 1.78
CA LEU A 487 20.88 -4.54 0.65
C LEU A 487 21.06 -3.72 -0.64
N HIS A 488 20.21 -2.73 -0.87
CA HIS A 488 20.14 -1.99 -2.13
C HIS A 488 21.02 -0.74 -2.15
N LYS A 489 21.13 -0.06 -1.01
CA LYS A 489 21.89 1.20 -0.86
C LYS A 489 23.27 1.01 -0.26
N GLY A 490 23.59 -0.20 0.21
CA GLY A 490 24.82 -0.49 0.95
C GLY A 490 24.93 0.24 2.30
N CYS A 491 23.83 0.83 2.78
CA CYS A 491 23.75 1.58 4.02
C CYS A 491 22.44 1.23 4.73
N SER A 492 22.54 0.71 5.95
CA SER A 492 21.39 0.47 6.82
C SER A 492 20.89 1.77 7.46
N LEU A 493 19.69 1.72 8.03
CA LEU A 493 19.22 2.75 8.96
C LEU A 493 20.22 2.92 10.13
N LYS A 494 20.25 4.11 10.73
CA LYS A 494 21.08 4.39 11.92
C LYS A 494 20.32 4.18 13.22
N VAL A 495 19.01 4.43 13.20
CA VAL A 495 18.15 4.40 14.39
C VAL A 495 16.78 3.89 13.99
N LEU A 496 16.21 3.00 14.82
CA LEU A 496 14.78 2.70 14.84
C LEU A 496 14.16 3.46 16.00
N ALA A 497 13.21 4.35 15.72
CA ALA A 497 12.65 5.26 16.71
C ALA A 497 11.17 4.95 16.98
N ASP A 498 10.84 4.75 18.26
CA ASP A 498 9.49 4.89 18.77
C ASP A 498 9.30 6.32 19.29
N ASN A 499 8.63 7.15 18.48
CA ASN A 499 8.43 8.56 18.79
C ASN A 499 7.36 8.78 19.88
N GLU A 500 6.46 7.82 20.12
CA GLU A 500 5.42 7.95 21.15
C GLU A 500 5.98 7.63 22.53
N ARG A 501 6.83 6.60 22.64
CA ARG A 501 7.50 6.23 23.90
C ARG A 501 8.90 6.84 24.05
N TYR A 502 9.35 7.63 23.09
CA TYR A 502 10.66 8.30 23.09
C TYR A 502 11.83 7.31 23.27
N THR A 503 11.74 6.16 22.60
CA THR A 503 12.73 5.08 22.72
C THR A 503 13.42 4.86 21.39
N TRP A 504 14.75 4.80 21.41
CA TRP A 504 15.56 4.57 20.21
C TRP A 504 16.33 3.25 20.32
N ILE A 505 16.32 2.46 19.25
CA ILE A 505 17.30 1.39 19.03
C ILE A 505 18.35 1.92 18.05
N VAL A 506 19.60 1.98 18.49
CA VAL A 506 20.75 2.38 17.67
C VAL A 506 21.30 1.14 16.97
N LEU A 507 21.35 1.17 15.65
CA LEU A 507 21.74 0.03 14.79
C LEU A 507 23.25 -0.12 14.66
#